data_AF-A0A7K4GV21-F1
#
_entry.id   AF-A0A7K4GV21-F1
#
_cell.length_a   1.000
_cell.length_b   1.000
_cell.length_c   1.000
_cell.angle_alpha   90.00
_cell.angle_beta   90.00
_cell.angle_gamma   90.00
#
_symmetry.space_group_name_H-M   'P 1'
#
loop_
_entity.id
_entity.type
_entity.pdbx_description
1 polymer ?
#
loop_
_entity_poly.entity_id
_entity_poly.type
_entity_poly.pdbx_seq_one_letter_code
_entity_poly.pdbx_strand_id
1 'polypeptide(L)'
;MKDKVKVIKSHHSEVLIPFQAEKGEIVSGKERPTQWEGWLYCKNKVGIYGWVPKTYVNPIKDSLEKYQFIRPYNSYEITISKGELVKIKEIESGWAVIENESRKIGWIPLDNLDIDE
;
A
#
# COMPACT_ATOMS: atom_id res chain seq x y z
N MET A 1 5.61 -1.48 25.70
CA MET A 1 4.41 -1.85 24.92
C MET A 1 3.62 -0.64 24.40
N LYS A 2 4.19 0.58 24.37
CA LYS A 2 3.45 1.82 24.09
C LYS A 2 3.29 2.21 22.61
N ASP A 3 3.76 1.38 21.67
CA ASP A 3 3.81 1.75 20.23
C ASP A 3 2.96 0.83 19.35
N LYS A 4 1.97 0.15 19.94
CA LYS A 4 1.05 -0.72 19.20
C LYS A 4 -0.35 -0.15 19.21
N VAL A 5 -1.01 -0.18 18.06
CA VAL A 5 -2.42 0.14 17.88
C VAL A 5 -3.24 -1.13 17.73
N LYS A 6 -4.53 -1.05 18.01
CA LYS A 6 -5.44 -2.19 17.91
C LYS A 6 -6.12 -2.23 16.55
N VAL A 7 -6.27 -3.42 15.98
CA VAL A 7 -7.14 -3.64 14.82
C VAL A 7 -8.60 -3.63 15.30
N ILE A 8 -9.40 -2.67 14.87
CA ILE A 8 -10.82 -2.52 15.26
C ILE A 8 -11.79 -3.18 14.27
N LYS A 9 -11.31 -3.47 13.04
CA LYS A 9 -12.05 -4.18 11.99
C LYS A 9 -11.12 -5.17 11.29
N SER A 10 -11.53 -6.43 11.15
CA SER A 10 -10.75 -7.42 10.40
C SER A 10 -10.55 -6.97 8.96
N HIS A 11 -9.37 -7.26 8.41
CA HIS A 11 -9.05 -7.05 7.00
C HIS A 11 -8.72 -8.40 6.37
N HIS A 12 -9.33 -8.69 5.23
CA HIS A 12 -9.08 -9.90 4.47
C HIS A 12 -8.54 -9.50 3.10
N SER A 13 -7.31 -9.90 2.81
CA SER A 13 -6.69 -9.64 1.51
C SER A 13 -7.11 -10.73 0.52
N GLU A 14 -7.69 -10.30 -0.60
CA GLU A 14 -7.98 -11.15 -1.76
C GLU A 14 -6.87 -11.08 -2.82
N VAL A 15 -5.82 -10.29 -2.56
CA VAL A 15 -4.71 -10.08 -3.49
C VAL A 15 -3.80 -11.31 -3.50
N LEU A 16 -3.96 -12.15 -4.52
CA LEU A 16 -3.16 -13.37 -4.67
C LEU A 16 -1.70 -13.08 -5.06
N ILE A 17 -1.49 -12.11 -5.95
CA ILE A 17 -0.17 -11.73 -6.45
C ILE A 17 -0.04 -10.22 -6.26
N PRO A 18 0.72 -9.76 -5.25
CA PRO A 18 0.90 -8.33 -5.03
C PRO A 18 1.71 -7.70 -6.15
N PHE A 19 1.36 -6.46 -6.46
CA PHE A 19 2.19 -5.61 -7.31
C PHE A 19 3.52 -5.34 -6.61
N GLN A 20 4.61 -5.47 -7.36
CA GLN A 20 5.96 -5.21 -6.88
C GLN A 20 6.71 -4.35 -7.90
N ALA A 21 7.54 -3.44 -7.40
CA ALA A 21 8.46 -2.63 -8.18
C ALA A 21 9.68 -2.26 -7.33
N GLU A 22 10.84 -2.20 -7.99
CA GLU A 22 12.07 -1.72 -7.38
C GLU A 22 12.24 -0.20 -7.57
N LYS A 23 13.08 0.42 -6.75
CA LYS A 23 13.48 1.81 -6.97
C LYS A 23 14.09 1.96 -8.37
N GLY A 24 13.66 2.97 -9.09
CA GLY A 24 14.08 3.27 -10.46
C GLY A 24 13.31 2.52 -11.54
N GLU A 25 12.50 1.51 -11.18
CA GLU A 25 11.68 0.78 -12.16
C GLU A 25 10.60 1.70 -12.74
N ILE A 26 10.40 1.59 -14.07
CA ILE A 26 9.40 2.35 -14.81
C ILE A 26 8.17 1.47 -15.03
N VAL A 27 7.00 2.02 -14.70
CA VAL A 27 5.70 1.35 -14.85
C VAL A 27 4.77 2.19 -15.70
N SER A 28 3.71 1.58 -16.22
CA SER A 28 2.59 2.34 -16.79
C SER A 28 1.55 2.61 -15.70
N GLY A 29 1.09 3.85 -15.56
CA GLY A 29 0.12 4.25 -14.56
C GLY A 29 -0.97 5.15 -15.14
N LYS A 30 -2.18 5.05 -14.59
CA LYS A 30 -3.29 5.96 -14.91
C LYS A 30 -4.18 6.18 -13.71
N GLU A 31 -4.81 7.35 -13.68
CA GLU A 31 -5.91 7.62 -12.77
C GLU A 31 -7.04 6.62 -13.03
N ARG A 32 -7.64 6.12 -11.96
CA ARG A 32 -8.87 5.32 -12.02
C ARG A 32 -9.80 5.76 -10.91
N PRO A 33 -11.13 5.66 -11.12
CA PRO A 33 -12.09 5.90 -10.03
C PRO A 33 -11.78 5.00 -8.84
N THR A 34 -11.66 5.62 -7.67
CA THR A 34 -11.45 4.97 -6.38
C THR A 34 -11.96 5.90 -5.30
N GLN A 35 -12.37 5.34 -4.16
CA GLN A 35 -12.71 6.13 -2.98
C GLN A 35 -11.47 6.67 -2.24
N TRP A 36 -10.28 6.16 -2.59
CA TRP A 36 -9.02 6.51 -1.93
C TRP A 36 -8.23 7.50 -2.79
N GLU A 37 -8.22 8.77 -2.39
CA GLU A 37 -7.39 9.79 -3.02
C GLU A 37 -5.89 9.48 -2.83
N GLY A 38 -5.05 9.98 -3.74
CA GLY A 38 -3.59 9.80 -3.65
C GLY A 38 -3.04 8.52 -4.27
N TRP A 39 -3.89 7.64 -4.82
CA TRP A 39 -3.49 6.38 -5.44
C TRP A 39 -3.50 6.43 -6.98
N LEU A 40 -2.55 5.74 -7.59
CA LEU A 40 -2.39 5.57 -9.04
C LEU A 40 -2.53 4.07 -9.38
N TYR A 41 -3.30 3.75 -10.42
CA TYR A 41 -3.44 2.36 -10.86
C TYR A 41 -2.36 2.02 -11.89
N CYS A 42 -1.40 1.20 -11.47
CA CYS A 42 -0.21 0.88 -12.24
C CYS A 42 -0.24 -0.55 -12.79
N LYS A 43 0.57 -0.77 -13.84
CA LYS A 43 0.94 -2.08 -14.38
C LYS A 43 2.46 -2.15 -14.47
N ASN A 44 3.06 -3.15 -13.85
CA ASN A 44 4.50 -3.35 -13.92
C ASN A 44 4.91 -4.11 -15.19
N LYS A 45 6.21 -4.30 -15.40
CA LYS A 45 6.78 -4.95 -16.59
C LYS A 45 6.31 -6.41 -16.79
N VAL A 46 5.95 -7.11 -15.71
CA VAL A 46 5.45 -8.50 -15.75
C VAL A 46 3.93 -8.58 -15.93
N GLY A 47 3.27 -7.43 -16.07
CA GLY A 47 1.84 -7.35 -16.38
C GLY A 47 0.91 -7.44 -15.17
N ILE A 48 1.46 -7.41 -13.95
CA ILE A 48 0.66 -7.33 -12.73
C ILE A 48 0.19 -5.89 -12.53
N TYR A 49 -1.09 -5.75 -12.20
CA TYR A 49 -1.70 -4.47 -11.88
C TYR A 49 -1.81 -4.30 -10.37
N GLY A 50 -1.73 -3.06 -9.91
CA GLY A 50 -1.95 -2.73 -8.51
C GLY A 50 -2.02 -1.22 -8.27
N TRP A 51 -2.57 -0.87 -7.11
CA TRP A 51 -2.58 0.50 -6.63
C TRP A 51 -1.21 0.86 -6.06
N VAL A 52 -0.74 2.05 -6.40
CA VAL A 52 0.55 2.62 -6.00
C VAL A 52 0.31 4.02 -5.46
N PRO A 53 0.89 4.42 -4.31
CA PRO A 53 0.83 5.80 -3.86
C PRO A 53 1.48 6.74 -4.88
N LYS A 54 0.81 7.83 -5.23
CA LYS A 54 1.37 8.83 -6.17
C LYS A 54 2.68 9.43 -5.64
N THR A 55 2.84 9.51 -4.32
CA THR A 55 4.05 9.96 -3.64
C THR A 55 5.25 9.03 -3.86
N TYR A 56 5.05 7.79 -4.31
CA TYR A 56 6.12 6.79 -4.48
C TYR A 56 6.69 6.77 -5.90
N VAL A 57 6.15 7.60 -6.79
CA VAL A 57 6.55 7.64 -8.19
C VAL A 57 6.70 9.07 -8.70
N ASN A 58 7.60 9.27 -9.65
CA ASN A 58 7.70 10.50 -10.42
C ASN A 58 7.21 10.26 -11.85
N PRO A 59 6.43 11.18 -12.45
CA PRO A 59 6.10 11.09 -13.87
C PRO A 59 7.38 11.19 -14.72
N ILE A 60 7.44 10.39 -15.79
CA ILE A 60 8.52 10.48 -16.78
C ILE A 60 8.21 11.63 -17.75
N LYS A 61 9.21 12.48 -17.99
CA LYS A 61 9.10 13.58 -18.97
C LYS A 61 8.67 13.05 -20.33
N ASP A 62 7.80 13.81 -21.01
CA ASP A 62 7.28 13.49 -22.36
C ASP A 62 6.44 12.19 -22.43
N SER A 63 5.94 11.71 -21.29
CA SER A 63 4.99 10.61 -21.22
C SER A 63 3.82 10.92 -20.28
N LEU A 64 2.59 10.65 -20.73
CA LEU A 64 1.38 10.82 -19.92
C LEU A 64 1.07 9.62 -19.02
N GLU A 65 1.67 8.46 -19.30
CA GLU A 65 1.32 7.20 -18.65
C GLU A 65 2.52 6.49 -18.03
N LYS A 66 3.73 7.05 -18.07
CA LYS A 66 4.93 6.41 -17.51
C LYS A 66 5.39 7.09 -16.24
N TYR A 67 5.70 6.25 -15.25
CA TYR A 67 6.08 6.68 -13.92
C TYR A 67 7.28 5.88 -13.44
N GLN A 68 8.25 6.53 -12.80
CA GLN A 68 9.42 5.89 -12.21
C GLN A 68 9.28 5.84 -10.70
N PHE A 69 9.47 4.65 -10.12
CA PHE A 69 9.51 4.48 -8.67
C PHE A 69 10.72 5.17 -8.06
N ILE A 70 10.50 5.91 -6.97
CA ILE A 70 11.59 6.58 -6.22
C ILE A 70 12.08 5.75 -5.02
N ARG A 71 11.36 4.67 -4.71
CA ARG A 71 11.63 3.70 -3.63
C ARG A 71 11.09 2.31 -4.02
N PRO A 72 11.57 1.21 -3.41
CA PRO A 72 10.94 -0.09 -3.61
C PRO A 72 9.50 -0.08 -3.07
N TYR A 73 8.63 -0.87 -3.68
CA TYR A 73 7.22 -0.94 -3.33
C TYR A 73 6.66 -2.35 -3.48
N ASN A 74 5.82 -2.73 -2.52
CA ASN A 74 5.07 -3.98 -2.53
C ASN A 74 3.64 -3.67 -2.05
N SER A 75 2.64 -4.00 -2.87
CA SER A 75 1.22 -3.78 -2.55
C SER A 75 0.61 -4.92 -1.71
N TYR A 76 1.44 -5.70 -1.01
CA TYR A 76 0.97 -6.81 -0.20
C TYR A 76 0.04 -6.33 0.93
N GLU A 77 -1.24 -6.69 0.83
CA GLU A 77 -2.25 -6.46 1.87
C GLU A 77 -2.26 -7.62 2.87
N ILE A 78 -2.29 -7.31 4.17
CA ILE A 78 -2.22 -8.32 5.23
C ILE A 78 -3.62 -8.76 5.69
N THR A 79 -3.89 -10.07 5.61
CA THR A 79 -5.06 -10.63 6.29
C THR A 79 -4.81 -10.66 7.80
N ILE A 80 -5.67 -9.98 8.55
CA ILE A 80 -5.54 -9.79 10.00
C ILE A 80 -6.90 -9.66 10.67
N SER A 81 -7.01 -10.16 11.90
CA SER A 81 -8.26 -10.21 12.67
C SER A 81 -8.42 -8.99 13.57
N LYS A 82 -9.68 -8.59 13.78
CA LYS A 82 -10.05 -7.64 14.84
C LYS A 82 -9.50 -8.10 16.19
N GLY A 83 -8.94 -7.15 16.93
CA GLY A 83 -8.39 -7.35 18.28
C GLY A 83 -6.88 -7.53 18.31
N GLU A 84 -6.23 -7.82 17.18
CA GLU A 84 -4.77 -7.93 17.10
C GLU A 84 -4.10 -6.58 17.38
N LEU A 85 -2.91 -6.62 17.99
CA LEU A 85 -2.07 -5.45 18.24
C LEU A 85 -0.94 -5.38 17.22
N VAL A 86 -0.83 -4.25 16.53
CA VAL A 86 0.13 -4.06 15.43
C VAL A 86 0.95 -2.79 15.62
N LYS A 87 2.12 -2.74 15.01
CA LYS A 87 2.93 -1.51 14.93
C LYS A 87 2.71 -0.86 13.57
N ILE A 88 2.36 0.43 13.54
CA ILE A 88 2.34 1.21 12.31
C ILE A 88 3.79 1.50 11.89
N LYS A 89 4.11 1.25 10.62
CA LYS A 89 5.40 1.56 10.01
C LYS A 89 5.36 2.82 9.17
N GLU A 90 4.25 3.01 8.47
CA GLU A 90 4.05 4.10 7.54
C GLU A 90 2.54 4.31 7.37
N ILE A 91 2.13 5.56 7.19
CA ILE A 91 0.77 5.94 6.81
C ILE A 91 0.88 6.66 5.46
N GLU A 92 0.03 6.28 4.52
CA GLU A 92 0.02 6.84 3.18
C GLU A 92 -1.39 6.77 2.59
N SER A 93 -1.91 7.92 2.17
CA SER A 93 -3.14 8.04 1.38
C SER A 93 -4.33 7.20 1.91
N GLY A 94 -4.60 7.25 3.22
CA GLY A 94 -5.72 6.53 3.85
C GLY A 94 -5.44 5.07 4.21
N TRP A 95 -4.21 4.59 4.01
CA TRP A 95 -3.78 3.24 4.40
C TRP A 95 -2.55 3.29 5.31
N ALA A 96 -2.30 2.20 6.03
CA ALA A 96 -1.09 2.00 6.80
C ALA A 96 -0.36 0.73 6.35
N VAL A 97 0.98 0.80 6.37
CA VAL A 97 1.82 -0.39 6.45
C VAL A 97 1.97 -0.75 7.92
N ILE A 98 1.58 -1.95 8.30
CA ILE A 98 1.70 -2.43 9.68
C ILE A 98 2.62 -3.64 9.79
N GLU A 99 3.14 -3.88 10.99
CA GLU A 99 3.82 -5.11 11.38
C GLU A 99 3.03 -5.78 12.52
N ASN A 100 2.59 -7.02 12.31
CA ASN A 100 1.89 -7.80 13.33
C ASN A 100 2.85 -8.52 14.29
N GLU A 101 2.33 -9.22 15.29
CA GLU A 101 3.16 -9.93 16.28
C GLU A 101 4.01 -11.06 15.68
N SER A 102 3.54 -11.66 14.59
CA SER A 102 4.28 -12.65 13.80
C SER A 102 5.31 -12.02 12.85
N ARG A 103 5.64 -10.72 13.00
CA ARG A 103 6.61 -9.97 12.18
C ARG A 103 6.21 -9.84 10.70
N LYS A 104 4.94 -10.11 10.37
CA LYS A 104 4.44 -9.97 9.01
C LYS A 104 4.11 -8.50 8.73
N ILE A 105 4.60 -8.00 7.59
CA ILE A 105 4.42 -6.62 7.16
C ILE A 105 3.48 -6.57 5.97
N GLY A 106 2.49 -5.67 6.00
CA GLY A 106 1.59 -5.45 4.87
C GLY A 106 0.65 -4.27 5.08
N TRP A 107 -0.07 -3.93 4.02
CA TRP A 107 -1.03 -2.85 3.98
C TRP A 107 -2.36 -3.23 4.62
N ILE A 108 -2.98 -2.25 5.27
CA ILE A 108 -4.35 -2.29 5.79
C ILE A 108 -4.96 -0.87 5.70
N PRO A 109 -6.28 -0.72 5.45
CA PRO A 109 -6.91 0.60 5.52
C PRO A 109 -6.77 1.23 6.91
N LEU A 110 -6.60 2.54 7.01
CA LEU A 110 -6.51 3.22 8.31
C LEU A 110 -7.76 3.04 9.15
N ASP A 111 -8.95 3.03 8.53
CA ASP A 111 -10.24 2.83 9.21
C ASP A 111 -10.37 1.47 9.93
N ASN A 112 -9.42 0.55 9.69
CA ASN A 112 -9.35 -0.71 10.39
C ASN A 112 -8.54 -0.63 11.70
N LEU A 113 -7.90 0.49 12.00
CA LEU A 113 -7.00 0.70 13.13
C LEU A 113 -7.57 1.71 14.12
N ASP A 114 -7.26 1.51 15.40
CA ASP A 114 -7.51 2.45 16.47
C ASP A 114 -6.35 3.45 16.57
N ILE A 115 -6.46 4.57 15.85
CA ILE A 115 -5.38 5.59 15.76
C ILE A 115 -5.70 6.87 16.53
N ASP A 116 -6.87 6.95 17.16
CA ASP A 116 -7.36 8.14 17.86
C ASP A 116 -7.10 8.12 19.39
N GLU A 117 -6.26 7.19 19.88
CA GLU A 117 -5.80 7.11 21.29
C GLU A 117 -4.37 7.63 21.52
#